data_AF-A0A1C5F6X3-F1
#
_entry.id   AF-A0A1C5F6X3-F1
#
_cell.length_a   1.000
_cell.length_b   1.000
_cell.length_c   1.000
_cell.angle_alpha   90.00
_cell.angle_beta   90.00
_cell.angle_gamma   90.00
#
_symmetry.space_group_name_H-M   'P 1'
#
loop_
_entity.id
_entity.type
_entity.pdbx_description
1 polymer ?
#
loop_
_entity_poly.entity_id
_entity_poly.type
_entity_poly.pdbx_seq_one_letter_code
_entity_poly.pdbx_strand_id
1 'polypeptide(L)'
;PGPAGGCAPADHAIVIQTPADLYSRGLAGRFRDSFEGEIDVLDYAQDGDFSGAGADDLRFDSAENLADEVCRRLRESPGSLVYWSARAREFTAFINALDHKGTCGDRDVTVLGGNDLTNVAQTGAFNDKHWLRLYFSGHRLPDTDPRAGTKTRDFADAYDRFVRTTTRGTDPWRQDGHAAVAYDALHVLSLATDLAYRDEHAAPGAVLTALGSDSIRFDGATGYVSYHQGVNQPPADKTLVLLRQTAEGPIAVVACGAYRQGRTYAAHGEPCTA
;
A
#
# COMPACT_ATOMS: atom_id res chain seq x y z
N PRO A 1 -16.52 22.28 -21.33
CA PRO A 1 -17.78 22.47 -20.59
C PRO A 1 -18.73 21.27 -20.82
N GLY A 2 -18.98 20.34 -19.88
CA GLY A 2 -18.82 20.35 -18.42
C GLY A 2 -18.26 19.04 -17.82
N PRO A 3 -18.43 18.81 -16.51
CA PRO A 3 -17.79 17.75 -15.72
C PRO A 3 -18.65 16.48 -15.74
N ALA A 4 -18.28 15.47 -16.52
CA ALA A 4 -18.97 14.17 -16.52
C ALA A 4 -18.06 13.03 -17.00
N GLY A 5 -16.94 12.83 -16.31
CA GLY A 5 -16.21 11.56 -16.29
C GLY A 5 -16.30 11.01 -14.88
N GLY A 6 -17.48 10.54 -14.49
CA GLY A 6 -17.70 10.02 -13.14
C GLY A 6 -16.90 8.74 -12.94
N CYS A 7 -16.28 8.58 -11.77
CA CYS A 7 -15.81 7.28 -11.33
C CYS A 7 -17.03 6.38 -11.13
N ALA A 8 -17.04 5.22 -11.79
CA ALA A 8 -18.01 4.16 -11.53
C ALA A 8 -17.32 3.05 -10.71
N PRO A 9 -18.03 2.38 -9.80
CA PRO A 9 -17.53 1.14 -9.20
C PRO A 9 -17.19 0.13 -10.30
N ALA A 10 -16.09 -0.60 -10.13
CA ALA A 10 -15.81 -1.75 -10.98
C ALA A 10 -16.73 -2.91 -10.58
N ASP A 11 -17.33 -3.56 -11.55
CA ASP A 11 -18.15 -4.77 -11.39
C ASP A 11 -17.36 -6.06 -11.65
N HIS A 12 -16.13 -5.92 -12.18
CA HIS A 12 -15.23 -7.03 -12.46
C HIS A 12 -13.80 -6.70 -12.00
N ALA A 13 -13.06 -7.70 -11.51
CA ALA A 13 -11.66 -7.57 -11.11
C ALA A 13 -10.79 -8.71 -11.67
N ILE A 14 -9.65 -8.33 -12.23
CA ILE A 14 -8.57 -9.27 -12.60
C ILE A 14 -7.54 -9.24 -11.47
N VAL A 15 -7.52 -10.27 -10.64
CA VAL A 15 -6.64 -10.40 -9.48
C VAL A 15 -5.36 -11.12 -9.89
N ILE A 16 -4.21 -10.46 -9.74
CA ILE A 16 -2.89 -11.01 -10.05
C ILE A 16 -2.16 -11.29 -8.75
N GLN A 17 -1.78 -12.55 -8.54
CA GLN A 17 -1.13 -13.01 -7.31
C GLN A 17 0.08 -13.91 -7.61
N THR A 18 1.06 -13.91 -6.71
CA THR A 18 2.10 -14.95 -6.62
C THR A 18 1.65 -16.01 -5.60
N PRO A 19 1.30 -17.23 -6.01
CA PRO A 19 0.70 -18.22 -5.11
C PRO A 19 1.67 -18.74 -4.04
N ALA A 20 2.96 -18.89 -4.37
CA ALA A 20 4.00 -19.32 -3.43
C ALA A 20 4.26 -18.28 -2.32
N ASP A 21 3.97 -17.01 -2.58
CA ASP A 21 4.15 -15.92 -1.64
C ASP A 21 2.92 -15.77 -0.72
N LEU A 22 3.09 -16.12 0.56
CA LEU A 22 2.05 -15.98 1.59
C LEU A 22 1.50 -14.55 1.69
N TYR A 23 2.33 -13.53 1.47
CA TYR A 23 1.89 -12.13 1.51
C TYR A 23 0.95 -11.82 0.35
N SER A 24 1.39 -12.12 -0.89
CA SER A 24 0.58 -11.88 -2.08
C SER A 24 -0.74 -12.64 -2.02
N ARG A 25 -0.69 -13.96 -1.75
CA ARG A 25 -1.88 -14.81 -1.64
C ARG A 25 -2.83 -14.34 -0.53
N GLY A 26 -2.29 -13.89 0.61
CA GLY A 26 -3.08 -13.36 1.71
C GLY A 26 -3.83 -12.08 1.34
N LEU A 27 -3.19 -11.17 0.60
CA LEU A 27 -3.83 -9.95 0.10
C LEU A 27 -4.89 -10.25 -0.98
N ALA A 28 -4.55 -11.10 -1.95
CA ALA A 28 -5.49 -11.53 -2.98
C ALA A 28 -6.73 -12.20 -2.37
N GLY A 29 -6.55 -13.10 -1.40
CA GLY A 29 -7.66 -13.73 -0.68
C GLY A 29 -8.58 -12.71 0.00
N ARG A 30 -8.02 -11.76 0.76
CA ARG A 30 -8.82 -10.72 1.43
C ARG A 30 -9.55 -9.80 0.47
N PHE A 31 -8.94 -9.47 -0.67
CA PHE A 31 -9.61 -8.67 -1.70
C PHE A 31 -10.77 -9.46 -2.33
N ARG A 32 -10.56 -10.74 -2.61
CA ARG A 32 -11.61 -11.63 -3.16
C ARG A 32 -12.79 -11.79 -2.23
N ASP A 33 -12.54 -11.88 -0.92
CA ASP A 33 -13.59 -12.02 0.08
C ASP A 33 -14.44 -10.75 0.24
N SER A 34 -13.93 -9.58 -0.17
CA SER A 34 -14.59 -8.28 0.03
C SER A 34 -15.10 -7.61 -1.25
N PHE A 35 -14.59 -7.99 -2.43
CA PHE A 35 -14.99 -7.37 -3.69
C PHE A 35 -16.36 -7.88 -4.13
N GLU A 36 -17.33 -6.96 -4.22
CA GLU A 36 -18.69 -7.24 -4.68
C GLU A 36 -18.75 -7.20 -6.22
N GLY A 37 -18.27 -8.25 -6.87
CA GLY A 37 -18.27 -8.35 -8.33
C GLY A 37 -17.72 -9.67 -8.85
N GLU A 38 -17.61 -9.78 -10.17
CA GLU A 38 -16.96 -10.92 -10.82
C GLU A 38 -15.44 -10.84 -10.66
N ILE A 39 -14.80 -11.99 -10.47
CA ILE A 39 -13.36 -12.07 -10.23
C ILE A 39 -12.74 -13.14 -11.10
N ASP A 40 -11.71 -12.76 -11.84
CA ASP A 40 -10.75 -13.70 -12.37
C ASP A 40 -9.44 -13.65 -11.58
N VAL A 41 -8.86 -14.82 -11.30
CA VAL A 41 -7.54 -14.93 -10.66
C VAL A 41 -6.49 -15.36 -11.68
N LEU A 42 -5.32 -14.73 -11.62
CA LEU A 42 -4.15 -15.01 -12.44
C LEU A 42 -2.95 -15.24 -11.53
N ASP A 43 -2.37 -16.43 -11.62
CA ASP A 43 -1.14 -16.74 -10.91
C ASP A 43 0.07 -16.29 -11.73
N TYR A 44 0.92 -15.46 -11.12
CA TYR A 44 2.13 -14.94 -11.74
C TYR A 44 3.36 -15.18 -10.86
N ALA A 45 4.36 -15.86 -11.41
CA ALA A 45 5.63 -16.12 -10.74
C ALA A 45 6.77 -16.23 -11.76
N GLN A 46 7.67 -15.24 -11.79
CA GLN A 46 8.77 -15.20 -12.77
C GLN A 46 9.81 -16.31 -12.61
N ASP A 47 9.92 -16.88 -11.41
CA ASP A 47 10.81 -17.99 -11.10
C ASP A 47 10.16 -19.36 -11.34
N GLY A 48 8.89 -19.37 -11.76
CA GLY A 48 8.10 -20.58 -12.00
C GLY A 48 7.64 -21.29 -10.72
N ASP A 49 7.78 -20.67 -9.54
CA ASP A 49 7.27 -21.26 -8.30
C ASP A 49 5.76 -20.99 -8.14
N PHE A 50 4.97 -21.96 -8.58
CA PHE A 50 3.51 -21.96 -8.42
C PHE A 50 3.05 -22.81 -7.23
N SER A 51 3.91 -23.04 -6.23
CA SER A 51 3.51 -23.77 -5.03
C SER A 51 2.33 -23.08 -4.34
N GLY A 52 1.26 -23.82 -4.06
CA GLY A 52 0.03 -23.28 -3.49
C GLY A 52 -1.00 -22.76 -4.50
N ALA A 53 -0.73 -22.85 -5.81
CA ALA A 53 -1.73 -22.68 -6.86
C ALA A 53 -2.75 -23.83 -6.86
N GLY A 54 -4.00 -23.54 -7.19
CA GLY A 54 -5.04 -24.51 -7.49
C GLY A 54 -4.75 -25.29 -8.77
N ALA A 55 -5.42 -26.44 -8.94
CA ALA A 55 -5.22 -27.30 -10.10
C ALA A 55 -5.67 -26.65 -11.41
N ASP A 56 -6.73 -25.84 -11.35
CA ASP A 56 -7.35 -25.20 -12.52
C ASP A 56 -6.94 -23.72 -12.69
N ASP A 57 -6.00 -23.23 -11.86
CA ASP A 57 -5.56 -21.83 -11.91
C ASP A 57 -4.73 -21.58 -13.17
N LEU A 58 -4.96 -20.44 -13.81
CA LEU A 58 -4.19 -19.99 -14.96
C LEU A 58 -2.86 -19.39 -14.50
N ARG A 59 -1.76 -19.94 -15.01
CA ARG A 59 -0.39 -19.68 -14.54
C ARG A 59 0.45 -19.01 -15.62
N PHE A 60 1.20 -18.00 -15.20
CA PHE A 60 2.04 -17.19 -16.08
C PHE A 60 3.42 -17.04 -15.44
N ASP A 61 4.46 -17.41 -16.17
CA ASP A 61 5.87 -17.17 -15.80
C ASP A 61 6.50 -16.02 -16.61
N SER A 62 5.87 -15.65 -17.73
CA SER A 62 6.24 -14.52 -18.59
C SER A 62 5.32 -13.32 -18.38
N ALA A 63 5.93 -12.13 -18.27
CA ALA A 63 5.21 -10.86 -18.21
C ALA A 63 4.41 -10.59 -19.50
N GLU A 64 4.95 -11.00 -20.64
CA GLU A 64 4.34 -10.84 -21.96
C GLU A 64 3.07 -11.68 -22.11
N ASN A 65 3.10 -12.94 -21.65
CA ASN A 65 1.94 -13.83 -21.68
C ASN A 65 0.86 -13.35 -20.71
N LEU A 66 1.27 -12.89 -19.51
CA LEU A 66 0.35 -12.27 -18.56
C LEU A 66 -0.31 -11.01 -19.14
N ALA A 67 0.48 -10.14 -19.80
CA ALA A 67 -0.03 -8.94 -20.44
C ALA A 67 -1.06 -9.26 -21.54
N ASP A 68 -0.83 -10.28 -22.36
CA ASP A 68 -1.79 -10.70 -23.39
C ASP A 68 -3.11 -11.17 -22.77
N GLU A 69 -3.04 -11.95 -21.71
CA GLU A 69 -4.22 -12.47 -21.01
C GLU A 69 -5.01 -11.35 -20.33
N VAL A 70 -4.32 -10.43 -19.63
CA VAL A 70 -4.96 -9.26 -19.03
C VAL A 70 -5.63 -8.41 -20.12
N CYS A 71 -4.94 -8.16 -21.23
CA CYS A 71 -5.53 -7.41 -22.34
C CYS A 71 -6.69 -8.13 -23.02
N ARG A 72 -6.72 -9.46 -23.05
CA ARG A 72 -7.88 -10.24 -23.51
C ARG A 72 -9.08 -10.00 -22.59
N ARG A 73 -8.91 -10.13 -21.28
CA ARG A 73 -9.98 -9.93 -20.29
C ARG A 73 -10.47 -8.50 -20.22
N LEU A 74 -9.59 -7.51 -20.32
CA LEU A 74 -9.98 -6.10 -20.40
C LEU A 74 -10.77 -5.75 -21.67
N ARG A 75 -10.61 -6.52 -22.76
CA ARG A 75 -11.45 -6.39 -23.95
C ARG A 75 -12.83 -6.99 -23.76
N GLU A 76 -12.92 -8.12 -23.05
CA GLU A 76 -14.17 -8.81 -22.73
C GLU A 76 -15.00 -8.06 -21.67
N SER A 77 -14.34 -7.54 -20.63
CA SER A 77 -14.93 -6.81 -19.52
C SER A 77 -14.25 -5.43 -19.35
N PRO A 78 -14.66 -4.40 -20.11
CA PRO A 78 -14.00 -3.09 -20.15
C PRO A 78 -14.02 -2.29 -18.84
N GLY A 79 -14.95 -2.59 -17.94
CA GLY A 79 -15.08 -1.97 -16.62
C GLY A 79 -14.15 -2.54 -15.55
N SER A 80 -13.31 -3.52 -15.91
CA SER A 80 -12.51 -4.23 -14.92
C SER A 80 -11.40 -3.40 -14.32
N LEU A 81 -11.14 -3.59 -13.02
CA LEU A 81 -9.88 -3.19 -12.40
C LEU A 81 -8.88 -4.34 -12.42
N VAL A 82 -7.59 -4.01 -12.46
CA VAL A 82 -6.51 -4.98 -12.21
C VAL A 82 -6.08 -4.84 -10.77
N TYR A 83 -6.31 -5.86 -9.94
CA TYR A 83 -5.83 -5.88 -8.56
C TYR A 83 -4.49 -6.61 -8.51
N TRP A 84 -3.45 -5.92 -8.05
CA TRP A 84 -2.08 -6.42 -8.02
C TRP A 84 -1.62 -6.69 -6.59
N SER A 85 -1.51 -7.97 -6.23
CA SER A 85 -0.96 -8.40 -4.93
C SER A 85 0.47 -8.95 -5.01
N ALA A 86 0.96 -9.22 -6.22
CA ALA A 86 2.32 -9.68 -6.48
C ALA A 86 3.38 -8.57 -6.25
N ARG A 87 4.67 -8.88 -6.43
CA ARG A 87 5.75 -7.98 -6.03
C ARG A 87 5.99 -6.81 -6.98
N ALA A 88 6.59 -5.75 -6.46
CA ALA A 88 7.01 -4.56 -7.20
C ALA A 88 7.87 -4.83 -8.45
N ARG A 89 8.81 -5.77 -8.36
CA ARG A 89 9.67 -6.19 -9.49
C ARG A 89 8.84 -6.78 -10.64
N GLU A 90 7.93 -7.67 -10.28
CA GLU A 90 7.01 -8.35 -11.19
C GLU A 90 6.05 -7.36 -11.84
N PHE A 91 5.57 -6.38 -11.06
CA PHE A 91 4.73 -5.29 -11.59
C PHE A 91 5.45 -4.48 -12.66
N THR A 92 6.72 -4.15 -12.42
CA THR A 92 7.54 -3.41 -13.40
C THR A 92 7.67 -4.17 -14.71
N ALA A 93 7.92 -5.49 -14.64
CA ALA A 93 8.00 -6.33 -15.83
C ALA A 93 6.68 -6.37 -16.60
N PHE A 94 5.55 -6.52 -15.88
CA PHE A 94 4.21 -6.51 -16.45
C PHE A 94 3.87 -5.18 -17.15
N ILE A 95 4.14 -4.03 -16.51
CA ILE A 95 3.89 -2.71 -17.11
C ILE A 95 4.77 -2.49 -18.35
N ASN A 96 6.03 -2.91 -18.32
CA ASN A 96 6.91 -2.83 -19.49
C ASN A 96 6.41 -3.71 -20.64
N ALA A 97 5.89 -4.90 -20.34
CA ALA A 97 5.31 -5.79 -21.35
C ALA A 97 4.05 -5.19 -21.99
N LEU A 98 3.18 -4.53 -21.20
CA LEU A 98 2.03 -3.79 -21.73
C LEU A 98 2.46 -2.63 -22.63
N ASP A 99 3.46 -1.86 -22.22
CA ASP A 99 3.96 -0.71 -22.97
C ASP A 99 4.56 -1.12 -24.31
N HIS A 100 5.40 -2.16 -24.32
CA HIS A 100 6.05 -2.66 -25.54
C HIS A 100 5.04 -3.14 -26.60
N LYS A 101 3.90 -3.67 -26.16
CA LYS A 101 2.84 -4.20 -27.03
C LYS A 101 1.86 -3.14 -27.53
N GLY A 102 2.06 -1.87 -27.18
CA GLY A 102 1.14 -0.79 -27.54
C GLY A 102 -0.14 -0.76 -26.68
N THR A 103 -0.07 -1.26 -25.44
CA THR A 103 -1.17 -1.38 -24.48
C THR A 103 -2.32 -2.28 -24.94
N CYS A 104 -3.40 -2.39 -24.16
CA CYS A 104 -4.57 -3.22 -24.48
C CYS A 104 -5.49 -2.60 -25.56
N GLY A 105 -4.91 -2.08 -26.65
CA GLY A 105 -5.63 -1.61 -27.84
C GLY A 105 -6.56 -0.42 -27.57
N ASP A 106 -5.97 0.73 -27.22
CA ASP A 106 -6.61 2.05 -27.07
C ASP A 106 -7.28 2.36 -25.71
N ARG A 107 -7.01 1.58 -24.66
CA ARG A 107 -7.62 1.79 -23.34
C ARG A 107 -6.61 1.99 -22.23
N ASP A 108 -6.95 2.92 -21.34
CA ASP A 108 -6.27 3.08 -20.06
C ASP A 108 -6.50 1.84 -19.19
N VAL A 109 -5.47 1.42 -18.47
CA VAL A 109 -5.55 0.33 -17.49
C VAL A 109 -5.60 0.93 -16.10
N THR A 110 -6.60 0.53 -15.31
CA THR A 110 -6.67 0.90 -13.88
C THR A 110 -6.10 -0.24 -13.05
N VAL A 111 -5.03 0.05 -12.31
CA VAL A 111 -4.40 -0.91 -11.40
C VAL A 111 -4.59 -0.43 -9.97
N LEU A 112 -5.02 -1.34 -9.08
CA LEU A 112 -5.03 -1.16 -7.64
C LEU A 112 -4.06 -2.15 -7.01
N GLY A 113 -3.13 -1.68 -6.17
CA GLY A 113 -2.19 -2.58 -5.49
C GLY A 113 -1.91 -2.22 -4.04
N GLY A 114 -1.14 -3.08 -3.38
CA GLY A 114 -0.69 -2.87 -2.01
C GLY A 114 0.45 -1.84 -1.89
N ASN A 115 0.91 -1.63 -0.67
CA ASN A 115 2.01 -0.73 -0.34
C ASN A 115 3.38 -1.25 -0.79
N ASP A 116 3.46 -2.35 -1.53
CA ASP A 116 4.72 -2.75 -2.16
C ASP A 116 4.97 -1.92 -3.43
N LEU A 117 3.90 -1.45 -4.10
CA LEU A 117 4.00 -0.65 -5.32
C LEU A 117 4.51 0.77 -5.08
N THR A 118 4.49 1.25 -3.83
CA THR A 118 5.12 2.52 -3.43
C THR A 118 6.61 2.57 -3.81
N ASN A 119 7.30 1.44 -3.75
CA ASN A 119 8.75 1.33 -4.03
C ASN A 119 9.10 1.67 -5.48
N VAL A 120 8.18 1.41 -6.41
CA VAL A 120 8.40 1.64 -7.84
C VAL A 120 7.74 2.93 -8.28
N ALA A 121 6.54 3.22 -7.78
CA ALA A 121 5.77 4.41 -8.16
C ALA A 121 6.55 5.71 -7.90
N GLN A 122 7.33 5.77 -6.82
CA GLN A 122 8.07 6.98 -6.46
C GLN A 122 9.41 7.16 -7.19
N THR A 123 9.87 6.14 -7.93
CA THR A 123 11.08 6.27 -8.76
C THR A 123 10.86 7.11 -10.01
N GLY A 124 9.59 7.39 -10.35
CA GLY A 124 9.21 8.02 -11.61
C GLY A 124 9.18 7.05 -12.80
N ALA A 125 9.40 5.74 -12.59
CA ALA A 125 9.41 4.72 -13.63
C ALA A 125 8.12 4.64 -14.47
N PHE A 126 7.01 5.18 -13.97
CA PHE A 126 5.71 5.17 -14.65
C PHE A 126 5.19 6.58 -15.00
N ASN A 127 5.99 7.63 -14.86
CA ASN A 127 5.54 9.01 -15.07
C ASN A 127 5.17 9.33 -16.53
N ASP A 128 5.77 8.61 -17.49
CA ASP A 128 5.48 8.72 -18.93
C ASP A 128 4.32 7.82 -19.38
N LYS A 129 3.81 6.95 -18.49
CA LYS A 129 2.77 5.96 -18.81
C LYS A 129 1.37 6.56 -18.60
N HIS A 130 0.97 7.49 -19.48
CA HIS A 130 -0.33 8.17 -19.39
C HIS A 130 -1.55 7.24 -19.45
N TRP A 131 -1.37 6.05 -20.03
CA TRP A 131 -2.38 4.99 -20.11
C TRP A 131 -2.58 4.26 -18.77
N LEU A 132 -1.65 4.38 -17.82
CA LEU A 132 -1.70 3.68 -16.54
C LEU A 132 -2.34 4.56 -15.46
N ARG A 133 -3.50 4.14 -14.96
CA ARG A 133 -4.13 4.70 -13.76
C ARG A 133 -3.76 3.85 -12.55
N LEU A 134 -2.62 4.15 -11.94
CA LEU A 134 -2.08 3.40 -10.81
C LEU A 134 -2.58 3.96 -9.46
N TYR A 135 -3.26 3.11 -8.70
CA TYR A 135 -3.64 3.31 -7.31
C TYR A 135 -2.92 2.31 -6.41
N PHE A 136 -2.48 2.76 -5.24
CA PHE A 136 -1.81 1.88 -4.28
C PHE A 136 -2.02 2.34 -2.84
N SER A 137 -2.02 1.41 -1.90
CA SER A 137 -2.10 1.75 -0.48
C SER A 137 -0.79 2.34 0.04
N GLY A 138 -0.85 3.32 0.94
CA GLY A 138 0.27 3.87 1.68
C GLY A 138 0.01 3.90 3.19
N HIS A 139 1.10 3.85 3.97
CA HIS A 139 1.04 3.83 5.45
C HIS A 139 0.90 5.22 6.08
N ARG A 140 0.93 6.29 5.29
CA ARG A 140 0.81 7.68 5.75
C ARG A 140 0.28 8.57 4.65
N LEU A 141 -0.26 9.71 5.04
CA LEU A 141 -0.54 10.80 4.10
C LEU A 141 0.78 11.37 3.55
N PRO A 142 0.83 11.78 2.27
CA PRO A 142 1.93 12.62 1.77
C PRO A 142 2.08 13.87 2.64
N ASP A 143 3.30 14.33 2.88
CA ASP A 143 3.58 15.54 3.67
C ASP A 143 3.00 16.82 3.04
N THR A 144 2.77 16.79 1.72
CA THR A 144 2.10 17.83 0.96
C THR A 144 0.58 17.83 1.13
N ASP A 145 -0.02 16.75 1.69
CA ASP A 145 -1.45 16.69 1.92
C ASP A 145 -1.85 17.60 3.10
N PRO A 146 -2.86 18.48 2.95
CA PRO A 146 -3.27 19.40 4.00
C PRO A 146 -3.79 18.70 5.26
N ARG A 147 -4.24 17.44 5.16
CA ARG A 147 -4.69 16.62 6.30
C ARG A 147 -3.53 16.01 7.08
N ALA A 148 -2.32 15.97 6.52
CA ALA A 148 -1.15 15.39 7.19
C ALA A 148 -0.80 16.19 8.45
N GLY A 149 -0.72 15.48 9.58
CA GLY A 149 -0.38 16.08 10.88
C GLY A 149 1.06 16.59 10.94
N THR A 150 1.33 17.42 11.94
CA THR A 150 2.66 18.04 12.14
C THR A 150 3.77 16.98 12.22
N LYS A 151 3.55 15.87 12.94
CA LYS A 151 4.56 14.81 13.10
C LYS A 151 4.88 14.06 11.81
N THR A 152 3.90 13.87 10.92
CA THR A 152 4.14 13.33 9.57
C THR A 152 5.04 14.25 8.74
N ARG A 153 4.87 15.57 8.84
CA ARG A 153 5.69 16.57 8.14
C ARG A 153 7.08 16.68 8.76
N ASP A 154 7.17 16.77 10.09
CA ASP A 154 8.43 16.80 10.84
C ASP A 154 9.32 15.59 10.49
N PHE A 155 8.71 14.39 10.40
CA PHE A 155 9.41 13.18 9.99
C PHE A 155 9.95 13.30 8.56
N ALA A 156 9.13 13.76 7.60
CA ALA A 156 9.56 13.91 6.22
C ALA A 156 10.76 14.87 6.12
N ASP A 157 10.69 16.02 6.80
CA ASP A 157 11.78 16.99 6.84
C ASP A 157 13.06 16.43 7.50
N ALA A 158 12.91 15.66 8.58
CA ALA A 158 14.03 14.98 9.24
C ALA A 158 14.66 13.91 8.34
N TYR A 159 13.83 13.13 7.63
CA TYR A 159 14.27 12.12 6.69
C TYR A 159 15.04 12.74 5.52
N ASP A 160 14.52 13.81 4.92
CA ASP A 160 15.16 14.54 3.82
C ASP A 160 16.52 15.11 4.26
N ARG A 161 16.59 15.68 5.48
CA ARG A 161 17.86 16.12 6.06
C ARG A 161 18.84 14.96 6.23
N PHE A 162 18.39 13.84 6.79
CA PHE A 162 19.21 12.65 6.99
C PHE A 162 19.79 12.18 5.66
N VAL A 163 18.94 11.89 4.66
CA VAL A 163 19.34 11.44 3.32
C VAL A 163 20.36 12.38 2.69
N ARG A 164 20.10 13.70 2.72
CA ARG A 164 21.03 14.69 2.15
C ARG A 164 22.40 14.70 2.84
N THR A 165 22.45 14.40 4.14
CA THR A 165 23.71 14.40 4.91
C THR A 165 24.47 13.07 4.86
N THR A 166 23.78 11.96 4.64
CA THR A 166 24.38 10.61 4.70
C THR A 166 24.56 9.96 3.34
N THR A 167 23.90 10.46 2.30
CA THR A 167 23.95 9.91 0.95
C THR A 167 24.41 10.97 -0.06
N ARG A 168 24.84 10.52 -1.25
CA ARG A 168 25.29 11.40 -2.34
C ARG A 168 24.17 11.79 -3.32
N GLY A 169 22.91 11.46 -3.02
CA GLY A 169 21.80 11.62 -3.95
C GLY A 169 20.47 11.89 -3.25
N THR A 170 19.41 11.89 -4.05
CA THR A 170 18.03 11.93 -3.56
C THR A 170 17.55 10.52 -3.27
N ASP A 171 16.77 10.34 -2.22
CA ASP A 171 16.10 9.07 -1.95
C ASP A 171 14.70 9.09 -2.60
N PRO A 172 14.43 8.24 -3.61
CA PRO A 172 13.11 8.17 -4.23
C PRO A 172 12.04 7.60 -3.29
N TRP A 173 12.40 6.93 -2.19
CA TRP A 173 11.46 6.22 -1.31
C TRP A 173 10.94 7.06 -0.14
N ARG A 174 11.04 8.38 -0.24
CA ARG A 174 10.57 9.35 0.77
C ARG A 174 9.14 9.09 1.27
N GLN A 175 8.23 8.61 0.41
CA GLN A 175 6.82 8.32 0.71
C GLN A 175 6.52 6.82 0.84
N ASP A 176 7.51 5.94 0.80
CA ASP A 176 7.32 4.48 0.86
C ASP A 176 6.71 4.02 2.19
N GLY A 177 6.85 4.85 3.22
CA GLY A 177 6.17 4.67 4.50
C GLY A 177 6.83 3.65 5.42
N HIS A 178 7.63 2.70 4.91
CA HIS A 178 8.33 1.73 5.75
C HIS A 178 9.28 2.39 6.77
N ALA A 179 10.04 3.41 6.36
CA ALA A 179 10.89 4.17 7.29
C ALA A 179 10.08 4.88 8.38
N ALA A 180 8.91 5.42 8.03
CA ALA A 180 8.01 6.08 8.97
C ALA A 180 7.37 5.07 9.94
N VAL A 181 6.99 3.88 9.46
CA VAL A 181 6.49 2.78 10.28
C VAL A 181 7.57 2.33 11.27
N ALA A 182 8.82 2.16 10.82
CA ALA A 182 9.94 1.78 11.68
C ALA A 182 10.25 2.86 12.73
N TYR A 183 10.17 4.14 12.35
CA TYR A 183 10.32 5.27 13.28
C TYR A 183 9.28 5.22 14.40
N ASP A 184 8.00 5.06 14.06
CA ASP A 184 6.94 4.97 15.04
C ASP A 184 7.06 3.70 15.90
N ALA A 185 7.47 2.56 15.33
CA ALA A 185 7.69 1.32 16.07
C ALA A 185 8.83 1.44 17.09
N LEU A 186 9.92 2.13 16.75
CA LEU A 186 11.00 2.41 17.69
C LEU A 186 10.52 3.37 18.80
N HIS A 187 9.67 4.34 18.47
CA HIS A 187 9.09 5.22 19.46
C HIS A 187 8.17 4.47 20.44
N VAL A 188 7.35 3.53 19.94
CA VAL A 188 6.55 2.61 20.77
C VAL A 188 7.46 1.85 21.74
N LEU A 189 8.56 1.27 21.25
CA LEU A 189 9.51 0.53 22.10
C LEU A 189 10.18 1.43 23.14
N SER A 190 10.54 2.66 22.77
CA SER A 190 11.11 3.65 23.70
C SER A 190 10.12 3.96 24.83
N LEU A 191 8.87 4.27 24.51
CA LEU A 191 7.84 4.57 25.50
C LEU A 191 7.57 3.37 26.42
N ALA A 192 7.50 2.16 25.87
CA ALA A 192 7.34 0.94 26.66
C ALA A 192 8.54 0.71 27.60
N THR A 193 9.75 1.01 27.13
CA THR A 193 10.98 0.91 27.93
C THR A 193 10.96 1.94 29.06
N ASP A 194 10.57 3.18 28.78
CA ASP A 194 10.45 4.25 29.78
C ASP A 194 9.41 3.90 30.86
N LEU A 195 8.27 3.32 30.47
CA LEU A 195 7.23 2.86 31.39
C LEU A 195 7.69 1.68 32.27
N ALA A 196 8.56 0.83 31.73
CA ALA A 196 9.11 -0.33 32.42
C ALA A 196 10.38 -0.03 33.24
N TYR A 197 10.96 1.16 33.06
CA TYR A 197 12.25 1.52 33.64
C TYR A 197 12.13 1.74 35.16
N ARG A 198 12.85 0.91 35.92
CA ARG A 198 12.93 0.97 37.39
C ARG A 198 14.32 0.51 37.84
N ASP A 199 14.85 1.14 38.89
CA ASP A 199 16.14 0.76 39.49
C ASP A 199 17.27 0.62 38.44
N GLU A 200 17.37 1.62 37.56
CA GLU A 200 18.33 1.71 36.45
C GLU A 200 18.24 0.60 35.38
N HIS A 201 17.13 -0.15 35.35
CA HIS A 201 16.94 -1.26 34.41
C HIS A 201 15.51 -1.32 33.86
N ALA A 202 15.36 -1.81 32.63
CA ALA A 202 14.07 -2.16 32.06
C ALA A 202 14.04 -3.67 31.78
N ALA A 203 13.40 -4.43 32.67
CA ALA A 203 13.30 -5.87 32.52
C ALA A 203 12.43 -6.24 31.30
N PRO A 204 12.83 -7.20 30.44
CA PRO A 204 12.08 -7.54 29.22
C PRO A 204 10.60 -7.89 29.46
N GLY A 205 10.28 -8.60 30.55
CA GLY A 205 8.90 -8.92 30.90
C GLY A 205 8.06 -7.69 31.29
N ALA A 206 8.69 -6.69 31.91
CA ALA A 206 8.03 -5.42 32.21
C ALA A 206 7.80 -4.58 30.94
N VAL A 207 8.76 -4.58 30.01
CA VAL A 207 8.60 -3.95 28.69
C VAL A 207 7.46 -4.61 27.91
N LEU A 208 7.39 -5.94 27.89
CA LEU A 208 6.29 -6.67 27.25
C LEU A 208 4.93 -6.33 27.88
N THR A 209 4.89 -6.20 29.21
CA THR A 209 3.67 -5.77 29.92
C THR A 209 3.27 -4.35 29.53
N ALA A 210 4.22 -3.43 29.41
CA ALA A 210 3.99 -2.06 28.99
C ALA A 210 3.51 -1.98 27.53
N LEU A 211 4.07 -2.78 26.61
CA LEU A 211 3.61 -2.89 25.22
C LEU A 211 2.16 -3.38 25.13
N GLY A 212 1.74 -4.26 26.05
CA GLY A 212 0.37 -4.74 26.15
C GLY A 212 -0.59 -3.82 26.88
N SER A 213 -0.14 -2.64 27.34
CA SER A 213 -0.98 -1.66 28.02
C SER A 213 -1.67 -0.73 27.02
N ASP A 214 -2.72 -0.04 27.46
CA ASP A 214 -3.37 1.02 26.69
C ASP A 214 -2.65 2.38 26.80
N SER A 215 -1.48 2.43 27.46
CA SER A 215 -0.78 3.66 27.83
C SER A 215 0.07 4.25 26.69
N ILE A 216 0.34 3.49 25.63
CA ILE A 216 1.15 3.97 24.50
C ILE A 216 0.24 4.69 23.51
N ARG A 217 0.35 6.02 23.49
CA ARG A 217 -0.42 6.92 22.63
C ARG A 217 0.40 8.15 22.22
N PHE A 218 0.48 8.45 20.93
CA PHE A 218 1.19 9.64 20.43
C PHE A 218 0.82 9.98 18.98
N ASP A 219 1.05 11.23 18.56
CA ASP A 219 1.07 11.59 17.15
C ASP A 219 2.39 11.13 16.51
N GLY A 220 2.30 10.18 15.58
CA GLY A 220 3.45 9.57 14.90
C GLY A 220 3.69 10.10 13.48
N ALA A 221 4.76 9.62 12.86
CA ALA A 221 5.09 9.87 11.47
C ALA A 221 4.02 9.35 10.50
N THR A 222 3.32 8.28 10.90
CA THR A 222 2.28 7.59 10.13
C THR A 222 0.86 7.88 10.62
N GLY A 223 0.67 8.99 11.35
CA GLY A 223 -0.59 9.35 12.00
C GLY A 223 -0.58 9.03 13.50
N TYR A 224 -1.75 9.13 14.13
CA TYR A 224 -1.92 8.84 15.54
C TYR A 224 -1.73 7.34 15.80
N VAL A 225 -0.88 7.03 16.76
CA VAL A 225 -0.58 5.67 17.21
C VAL A 225 -1.21 5.49 18.57
N SER A 226 -2.05 4.46 18.71
CA SER A 226 -2.61 4.04 19.98
C SER A 226 -2.85 2.53 19.98
N TYR A 227 -2.76 1.89 21.14
CA TYR A 227 -2.99 0.46 21.29
C TYR A 227 -4.10 0.18 22.30
N HIS A 228 -4.83 -0.91 22.07
CA HIS A 228 -5.77 -1.47 23.03
C HIS A 228 -5.05 -2.45 23.96
N GLN A 229 -5.54 -2.57 25.20
CA GLN A 229 -4.95 -3.46 26.19
C GLN A 229 -5.00 -4.94 25.77
N GLY A 230 -3.89 -5.65 25.95
CA GLY A 230 -3.82 -7.11 25.83
C GLY A 230 -3.88 -7.65 24.41
N VAL A 231 -3.73 -6.81 23.38
CA VAL A 231 -3.89 -7.23 21.99
C VAL A 231 -2.56 -7.13 21.24
N ASN A 232 -2.07 -8.27 20.72
CA ASN A 232 -0.95 -8.30 19.77
C ASN A 232 -1.46 -7.97 18.36
N GLN A 233 -1.80 -6.72 18.12
CA GLN A 233 -2.41 -6.23 16.88
C GLN A 233 -1.74 -4.93 16.42
N PRO A 234 -1.92 -4.53 15.14
CA PRO A 234 -1.56 -3.19 14.70
C PRO A 234 -2.19 -2.10 15.58
N PRO A 235 -1.66 -0.87 15.56
CA PRO A 235 -2.29 0.27 16.23
C PRO A 235 -3.78 0.37 15.90
N ALA A 236 -4.57 0.73 16.90
CA ALA A 236 -6.00 0.99 16.75
C ALA A 236 -6.23 2.06 15.68
N ASP A 237 -7.22 1.84 14.82
CA ASP A 237 -7.57 2.70 13.71
C ASP A 237 -6.35 3.09 12.84
N LYS A 238 -5.37 2.19 12.63
CA LYS A 238 -4.15 2.53 11.89
C LYS A 238 -4.44 3.25 10.57
N THR A 239 -3.78 4.38 10.33
CA THR A 239 -3.91 5.13 9.07
C THR A 239 -3.70 4.24 7.85
N LEU A 240 -4.65 4.29 6.92
CA LEU A 240 -4.55 3.68 5.60
C LEU A 240 -4.91 4.72 4.56
N VAL A 241 -4.03 4.91 3.57
CA VAL A 241 -4.22 5.90 2.51
C VAL A 241 -4.25 5.20 1.17
N LEU A 242 -5.23 5.52 0.32
CA LEU A 242 -5.18 5.17 -1.08
C LEU A 242 -4.52 6.33 -1.83
N LEU A 243 -3.39 6.06 -2.46
CA LEU A 243 -2.63 6.99 -3.26
C LEU A 243 -2.91 6.74 -4.74
N ARG A 244 -2.95 7.80 -5.54
CA ARG A 244 -2.94 7.75 -7.00
C ARG A 244 -1.60 8.29 -7.49
N GLN A 245 -0.92 7.56 -8.35
CA GLN A 245 0.28 8.08 -9.02
C GLN A 245 -0.09 9.20 -10.01
N THR A 246 0.69 10.29 -10.02
CA THR A 246 0.64 11.35 -11.03
C THR A 246 2.06 11.71 -11.46
N ALA A 247 2.20 12.51 -12.52
CA ALA A 247 3.51 12.97 -12.97
C ALA A 247 4.22 13.84 -11.91
N GLU A 248 3.45 14.53 -11.08
CA GLU A 248 3.91 15.38 -9.98
C GLU A 248 4.16 14.60 -8.68
N GLY A 249 3.86 13.29 -8.65
CA GLY A 249 4.00 12.41 -7.50
C GLY A 249 2.68 11.84 -6.99
N PRO A 250 2.70 11.05 -5.90
CA PRO A 250 1.50 10.43 -5.37
C PRO A 250 0.59 11.47 -4.69
N ILE A 251 -0.71 11.41 -5.01
CA ILE A 251 -1.75 12.18 -4.34
C ILE A 251 -2.68 11.25 -3.56
N ALA A 252 -3.10 11.66 -2.36
CA ALA A 252 -4.03 10.88 -1.55
C ALA A 252 -5.48 11.08 -2.03
N VAL A 253 -6.08 10.04 -2.58
CA VAL A 253 -7.48 10.05 -3.03
C VAL A 253 -8.45 9.61 -1.94
N VAL A 254 -8.02 8.73 -1.04
CA VAL A 254 -8.77 8.30 0.14
C VAL A 254 -7.81 8.22 1.32
N ALA A 255 -8.26 8.61 2.52
CA ALA A 255 -7.50 8.44 3.75
C ALA A 255 -8.45 8.05 4.88
N CYS A 256 -8.23 6.85 5.43
CA CYS A 256 -9.02 6.24 6.48
C CYS A 256 -8.18 6.07 7.77
N GLY A 257 -8.86 5.81 8.88
CA GLY A 257 -8.23 5.62 10.19
C GLY A 257 -7.73 6.92 10.83
N ALA A 258 -6.80 6.78 11.75
CA ALA A 258 -6.33 7.79 12.69
C ALA A 258 -5.12 8.55 12.14
N TYR A 259 -5.22 9.21 10.98
CA TYR A 259 -4.14 10.08 10.47
C TYR A 259 -3.88 11.32 11.35
N ARG A 260 -4.70 11.54 12.39
CA ARG A 260 -4.52 12.47 13.50
C ARG A 260 -5.37 12.02 14.70
N GLN A 261 -5.07 12.51 15.89
CA GLN A 261 -5.84 12.21 17.09
C GLN A 261 -7.35 12.49 16.90
N GLY A 262 -8.18 11.58 17.44
CA GLY A 262 -9.64 11.71 17.40
C GLY A 262 -10.28 11.35 16.05
N ARG A 263 -9.50 10.86 15.07
CA ARG A 263 -10.03 10.25 13.85
C ARG A 263 -10.01 8.74 13.98
N THR A 264 -11.05 8.10 13.46
CA THR A 264 -11.26 6.64 13.44
C THR A 264 -11.81 6.26 12.08
N TYR A 265 -11.79 4.98 11.72
CA TYR A 265 -12.41 4.50 10.47
C TYR A 265 -13.89 4.91 10.36
N ALA A 266 -14.67 4.62 11.41
CA ALA A 266 -16.10 4.90 11.47
C ALA A 266 -16.44 6.40 11.29
N ALA A 267 -15.54 7.31 11.68
CA ALA A 267 -15.79 8.75 11.60
C ALA A 267 -15.66 9.33 10.18
N HIS A 268 -15.13 8.58 9.21
CA HIS A 268 -14.91 9.08 7.84
C HIS A 268 -16.05 8.78 6.87
N GLY A 269 -16.97 7.86 7.20
CA GLY A 269 -18.01 7.39 6.29
C GLY A 269 -17.43 6.58 5.12
N GLU A 270 -18.22 6.28 4.09
CA GLU A 270 -17.74 5.57 2.91
C GLU A 270 -16.59 6.33 2.22
N PRO A 271 -15.52 5.64 1.75
CA PRO A 271 -15.33 4.18 1.71
C PRO A 271 -14.60 3.61 2.94
N CYS A 272 -14.52 4.36 4.04
CA CYS A 272 -13.77 4.03 5.25
C CYS A 272 -14.61 3.36 6.36
N THR A 273 -15.86 2.97 6.06
CA THR A 273 -16.72 2.24 7.00
C THR A 273 -16.08 0.89 7.33
N ALA A 274 -15.83 0.64 8.61
CA ALA A 274 -15.19 -0.55 9.14
C ALA A 274 -16.12 -1.78 9.11
#